data_AF-A0A8J3YXT4-F1
#
_entry.id   AF-A0A8J3YXT4-F1
#
_cell.length_a   1.000
_cell.length_b   1.000
_cell.length_c   1.000
_cell.angle_alpha   90.00
_cell.angle_beta   90.00
_cell.angle_gamma   90.00
#
_symmetry.space_group_name_H-M   'P 1'
#
loop_
_entity.id
_entity.type
_entity.pdbx_description
1 polymer ?
#
loop_
_entity_poly.entity_id
_entity_poly.type
_entity_poly.pdbx_seq_one_letter_code
_entity_poly.pdbx_strand_id
1 'polypeptide(L)'
;MTDTDVWVAPRARRRSANHRPDSRRARRTATSDRSEQTTGGAPAGPEVLTEVSGILDVRDGQTHAFLRVDGYTPSPEDVYVPMALVKKHGLRRGDLLAGVARELPDTGSTKDRGNPLVRVDTVNGLDPETAKRRPEFYKLTALYPQERFRLEHGSTDPTPRVIDLVMPIGKGQRALIVSPPKAGKTMVLQAIANAISKNNPEAHLMVVLVDERPEEVTDMQRSVQGEVIASTFDRRPEDHTTAAELAIERARRLVEQGRDVVVLLDSITRLGRAYNLIQPGGGRTLSGGVDTNALYPPKRLLGSARNIENGGSLTIIATALVETGSQMDTVIFEEFKGTGNAELKLDRKIADKRVFPAIDLDSSSTRKEEILLAPDELAVVHKLRRALGTVDNQGAIERLLDQLKRTQSNAELLMLIARAGNQPR
;
A
#
# COMPACT_ATOMS: atom_id res chain seq x y z
N MET A 1 -30.22 45.24 10.14
CA MET A 1 -29.40 45.28 8.92
C MET A 1 -28.45 46.44 9.08
N THR A 2 -27.28 46.13 9.59
CA THR A 2 -26.19 47.03 9.93
C THR A 2 -25.25 47.09 8.74
N ASP A 3 -24.99 48.28 8.21
CA ASP A 3 -23.80 48.45 7.38
C ASP A 3 -23.27 49.89 7.40
N THR A 4 -21.94 49.96 7.40
CA THR A 4 -21.04 51.01 6.91
C THR A 4 -20.36 51.94 7.93
N ASP A 5 -19.16 51.52 8.31
CA ASP A 5 -18.04 52.32 8.85
C ASP A 5 -17.30 53.07 7.73
N VAL A 6 -17.05 54.38 7.93
CA VAL A 6 -15.85 55.09 7.44
C VAL A 6 -15.56 56.28 8.37
N TRP A 7 -14.36 56.35 8.97
CA TRP A 7 -13.72 57.62 9.36
C TRP A 7 -12.18 57.49 9.44
N VAL A 8 -11.49 58.61 9.22
CA VAL A 8 -10.11 58.75 8.72
C VAL A 8 -9.19 59.53 9.71
N ALA A 9 -7.90 59.14 9.78
CA ALA A 9 -6.66 59.90 10.13
C ALA A 9 -6.38 60.38 11.59
N PRO A 10 -5.20 60.97 11.97
CA PRO A 10 -3.79 60.93 11.48
C PRO A 10 -2.67 60.82 12.59
N ARG A 11 -1.39 60.90 12.15
CA ARG A 11 -0.10 61.04 12.86
C ARG A 11 0.01 62.20 13.88
N ALA A 12 0.82 62.06 14.96
CA ALA A 12 2.10 62.80 15.20
C ALA A 12 2.77 62.60 16.59
N ARG A 13 4.10 62.40 16.56
CA ARG A 13 5.24 62.67 17.50
C ARG A 13 5.01 63.21 18.94
N ARG A 14 5.76 62.68 19.93
CA ARG A 14 7.03 63.24 20.52
C ARG A 14 7.49 62.52 21.84
N ARG A 15 8.82 62.30 21.94
CA ARG A 15 9.80 62.39 23.09
C ARG A 15 9.38 61.85 24.48
N SER A 16 10.21 61.08 25.20
CA SER A 16 11.46 61.52 25.83
C SER A 16 12.30 60.36 26.39
N ALA A 17 13.61 60.60 26.48
CA ALA A 17 14.65 59.76 27.07
C ALA A 17 14.79 59.95 28.60
N ASN A 18 15.33 58.95 29.31
CA ASN A 18 16.28 59.09 30.43
C ASN A 18 16.87 57.70 30.79
N HIS A 19 18.19 57.51 30.60
CA HIS A 19 19.29 57.66 31.58
C HIS A 19 19.50 56.42 32.48
N ARG A 20 20.63 55.72 32.23
CA ARG A 20 21.31 54.77 33.13
C ARG A 20 21.88 55.52 34.37
N PRO A 21 22.31 54.84 35.45
CA PRO A 21 23.67 54.31 35.46
C PRO A 21 23.87 52.92 36.11
N ASP A 22 25.02 52.38 35.74
CA ASP A 22 25.78 51.22 36.21
C ASP A 22 26.17 51.33 37.71
N SER A 23 26.15 50.22 38.46
CA SER A 23 27.02 50.08 39.63
C SER A 23 27.44 48.63 39.86
N ARG A 24 28.76 48.49 39.93
CA ARG A 24 29.56 47.29 40.01
C ARG A 24 29.63 46.75 41.46
N ARG A 25 29.69 45.41 41.55
CA ARG A 25 30.70 44.62 42.30
C ARG A 25 30.72 44.70 43.83
N ALA A 26 30.38 43.56 44.47
CA ALA A 26 31.08 43.11 45.67
C ALA A 26 31.18 41.57 45.69
N ARG A 27 32.42 41.09 45.65
CA ARG A 27 32.85 39.72 45.92
C ARG A 27 32.57 39.38 47.38
N ARG A 28 32.12 38.15 47.67
CA ARG A 28 32.56 37.40 48.85
C ARG A 28 32.67 35.92 48.53
N THR A 29 33.91 35.46 48.67
CA THR A 29 34.43 34.10 48.64
C THR A 29 34.02 33.33 49.89
N ALA A 30 33.55 32.10 49.73
CA ALA A 30 33.61 31.06 50.75
C ALA A 30 33.91 29.72 50.06
N THR A 31 35.11 29.23 50.31
CA THR A 31 35.69 27.93 49.98
C THR A 31 35.39 26.90 51.07
N SER A 32 35.57 25.61 50.74
CA SER A 32 35.41 24.37 51.55
C SER A 32 33.97 23.84 51.61
N ASP A 33 33.63 22.59 51.31
CA ASP A 33 34.44 21.36 51.21
C ASP A 33 33.96 20.42 50.10
N ARG A 34 34.94 19.81 49.42
CA ARG A 34 34.76 18.62 48.59
C ARG A 34 34.45 17.44 49.52
N SER A 35 33.22 16.95 49.46
CA SER A 35 32.96 15.54 49.75
C SER A 35 32.88 14.81 48.41
N GLU A 36 33.88 13.98 48.16
CA GLU A 36 33.85 12.94 47.13
C GLU A 36 32.72 11.98 47.48
N GLN A 37 31.52 12.29 47.02
CA GLN A 37 30.44 11.33 46.97
C GLN A 37 30.71 10.45 45.75
N THR A 38 31.58 9.47 45.93
CA THR A 38 31.57 8.25 45.11
C THR A 38 30.20 7.61 45.27
N THR A 39 29.24 8.06 44.45
CA THR A 39 28.05 7.28 44.17
C THR A 39 28.53 6.02 43.47
N GLY A 40 28.74 4.97 44.26
CA GLY A 40 28.83 3.61 43.76
C GLY A 40 27.56 3.37 42.96
N GLY A 41 27.64 3.56 41.64
CA GLY A 41 26.68 3.02 40.72
C GLY A 41 26.64 1.53 40.99
N ALA A 42 25.50 1.04 41.46
CA ALA A 42 25.25 -0.39 41.55
C ALA A 42 25.71 -1.04 40.24
N PRO A 43 26.35 -2.23 40.28
CA PRO A 43 26.67 -2.92 39.04
C PRO A 43 25.36 -3.04 38.25
N ALA A 44 25.35 -2.49 37.03
CA ALA A 44 24.25 -2.70 36.12
C ALA A 44 23.99 -4.21 36.11
N GLY A 45 22.75 -4.61 36.42
CA GLY A 45 22.36 -6.02 36.36
C GLY A 45 22.75 -6.63 35.01
N PRO A 46 22.85 -7.97 34.91
CA PRO A 46 23.28 -8.62 33.69
C PRO A 46 22.53 -8.05 32.48
N GLU A 47 23.31 -7.58 31.49
CA GLU A 47 22.77 -6.95 30.29
C GLU A 47 22.02 -8.02 29.50
N VAL A 48 20.68 -7.96 29.51
CA VAL A 48 19.86 -8.93 28.78
C VAL A 48 19.81 -8.50 27.32
N LEU A 49 20.31 -9.37 26.45
CA LEU A 49 20.33 -9.19 25.00
C LEU A 49 19.33 -10.14 24.37
N THR A 50 18.44 -9.58 23.55
CA THR A 50 17.34 -10.32 22.93
C THR A 50 17.43 -10.18 21.42
N GLU A 51 17.39 -11.30 20.71
CA GLU A 51 17.32 -11.30 19.24
C GLU A 51 15.95 -10.78 18.80
N VAL A 52 15.94 -9.86 17.84
CA VAL A 52 14.74 -9.19 17.36
C VAL A 52 14.73 -9.15 15.84
N SER A 53 13.54 -9.27 15.26
CA SER A 53 13.32 -9.10 13.83
C SER A 53 12.06 -8.28 13.62
N GLY A 54 12.07 -7.35 12.67
CA GLY A 54 10.92 -6.51 12.39
C GLY A 54 11.12 -5.56 11.23
N ILE A 55 10.13 -4.70 10.99
CA ILE A 55 10.12 -3.77 9.86
C ILE A 55 10.44 -2.37 10.36
N LEU A 56 11.47 -1.74 9.78
CA LEU A 56 11.90 -0.41 10.16
C LEU A 56 10.84 0.63 9.75
N ASP A 57 10.30 1.34 10.73
CA ASP A 57 9.47 2.52 10.53
C ASP A 57 10.25 3.77 10.94
N VAL A 58 10.70 4.52 9.94
CA VAL A 58 11.40 5.79 10.09
C VAL A 58 10.77 6.79 9.12
N ARG A 59 10.34 7.95 9.61
CA ARG A 59 9.76 9.00 8.75
C ARG A 59 10.76 10.12 8.52
N ASP A 60 10.67 10.76 7.36
CA ASP A 60 11.51 11.90 7.02
C ASP A 60 11.30 13.04 8.01
N GLY A 61 12.40 13.63 8.49
CA GLY A 61 12.37 14.72 9.47
C GLY A 61 12.11 14.30 10.91
N GLN A 62 11.82 13.02 11.19
CA GLN A 62 11.72 12.52 12.55
C GLN A 62 13.09 12.20 13.15
N THR A 63 13.23 12.44 14.45
CA THR A 63 14.46 12.18 15.22
C THR A 63 14.50 10.76 15.80
N HIS A 64 13.42 9.99 15.62
CA HIS A 64 13.25 8.65 16.16
C HIS A 64 12.88 7.67 15.04
N ALA A 65 13.29 6.42 15.22
CA ALA A 65 12.95 5.30 14.36
C ALA A 65 12.61 4.11 15.25
N PHE A 66 11.67 3.28 14.79
CA PHE A 66 11.23 2.08 15.50
C PHE A 66 11.26 0.88 14.59
N LEU A 67 11.55 -0.28 15.15
CA LEU A 67 11.44 -1.57 14.49
C LEU A 67 10.09 -2.17 14.92
N ARG A 68 9.16 -2.30 13.97
CA ARG A 68 7.87 -2.94 14.20
C ARG A 68 8.05 -4.44 14.26
N VAL A 69 7.96 -5.02 15.46
CA VAL A 69 8.21 -6.46 15.69
C VAL A 69 6.93 -7.29 15.62
N ASP A 70 5.78 -6.65 15.85
CA ASP A 70 4.45 -7.28 15.85
C ASP A 70 3.62 -6.80 14.65
N GLY A 71 4.20 -6.91 13.44
CA GLY A 71 3.55 -6.56 12.19
C GLY A 71 3.84 -5.13 11.70
N TYR A 72 2.79 -4.42 11.25
CA TYR A 72 2.90 -3.16 10.50
C TYR A 72 2.35 -1.93 11.23
N THR A 73 1.81 -2.13 12.43
CA THR A 73 1.27 -1.06 13.28
C THR A 73 2.14 -0.90 14.54
N PRO A 74 2.13 0.27 15.19
CA PRO A 74 2.82 0.45 16.45
C PRO A 74 2.37 -0.56 17.52
N SER A 75 3.33 -1.13 18.23
CA SER A 75 3.11 -2.07 19.34
C SER A 75 4.00 -1.69 20.54
N PRO A 76 3.58 -1.97 21.80
CA PRO A 76 4.44 -1.80 22.97
C PRO A 76 5.76 -2.57 22.90
N GLU A 77 5.82 -3.64 22.11
CA GLU A 77 7.02 -4.47 21.91
C GLU A 77 8.03 -3.87 20.91
N ASP A 78 7.70 -2.74 20.30
CA ASP A 78 8.55 -2.13 19.28
C ASP A 78 9.92 -1.70 19.84
N VAL A 79 10.96 -1.98 19.04
CA VAL A 79 12.34 -1.72 19.42
C VAL A 79 12.77 -0.37 18.89
N TYR A 80 13.34 0.48 19.74
CA TYR A 80 13.90 1.76 19.32
C TYR A 80 15.15 1.54 18.48
N VAL A 81 15.24 2.22 17.34
CA VAL A 81 16.40 2.16 16.46
C VAL A 81 17.15 3.49 16.53
N PRO A 82 18.35 3.52 17.14
CA PRO A 82 19.17 4.72 17.16
C PRO A 82 19.45 5.24 15.75
N MET A 83 19.28 6.55 15.52
CA MET A 83 19.54 7.17 14.21
C MET A 83 20.99 7.01 13.73
N ALA A 84 21.94 6.78 14.66
CA ALA A 84 23.31 6.43 14.32
C ALA A 84 23.39 5.10 13.53
N LEU A 85 22.61 4.09 13.91
CA LEU A 85 22.54 2.81 13.18
C LEU A 85 21.85 2.97 11.84
N VAL A 86 20.74 3.74 11.79
CA VAL A 86 20.04 4.09 10.54
C VAL A 86 21.01 4.70 9.53
N LYS A 87 21.79 5.71 9.95
CA LYS A 87 22.78 6.38 9.09
C LYS A 87 23.95 5.48 8.74
N LYS A 88 24.50 4.72 9.70
CA LYS A 88 25.65 3.83 9.51
C LYS A 88 25.38 2.81 8.40
N HIS A 89 24.23 2.14 8.48
CA HIS A 89 23.87 1.04 7.58
C HIS A 89 23.02 1.49 6.37
N GLY A 90 22.70 2.79 6.25
CA GLY A 90 21.88 3.30 5.14
C GLY A 90 20.48 2.70 5.15
N LEU A 91 19.89 2.55 6.34
CA LEU A 91 18.57 1.94 6.51
C LEU A 91 17.47 2.89 6.03
N ARG A 92 16.41 2.33 5.46
CA ARG A 92 15.26 3.05 4.91
C ARG A 92 13.96 2.43 5.43
N ARG A 93 12.89 3.23 5.50
CA ARG A 93 11.56 2.76 5.90
C ARG A 93 11.19 1.49 5.13
N GLY A 94 10.58 0.51 5.80
CA GLY A 94 10.21 -0.77 5.20
C GLY A 94 11.34 -1.81 5.12
N ASP A 95 12.57 -1.49 5.53
CA ASP A 95 13.63 -2.51 5.64
C ASP A 95 13.25 -3.54 6.72
N LEU A 96 13.32 -4.83 6.38
CA LEU A 96 13.24 -5.92 7.36
C LEU A 96 14.61 -6.06 8.01
N LEU A 97 14.70 -5.78 9.31
CA LEU A 97 15.94 -5.90 10.07
C LEU A 97 15.87 -7.12 10.97
N ALA A 98 16.98 -7.86 11.07
CA ALA A 98 17.23 -8.78 12.18
C ALA A 98 18.47 -8.32 12.93
N GLY A 99 18.48 -8.45 14.25
CA GLY A 99 19.58 -8.00 15.08
C GLY A 99 19.34 -8.25 16.55
N VAL A 100 20.04 -7.49 17.40
CA VAL A 100 20.02 -7.65 18.85
C VAL A 100 19.54 -6.35 19.50
N ALA A 101 18.53 -6.45 20.36
CA ALA A 101 18.06 -5.39 21.23
C ALA A 101 18.59 -5.61 22.65
N ARG A 102 18.79 -4.51 23.38
CA ARG A 102 19.13 -4.56 24.80
C ARG A 102 17.89 -4.25 25.62
N GLU A 103 17.55 -5.13 26.55
CA GLU A 103 16.45 -4.86 27.48
C GLU A 103 16.86 -3.79 28.48
N LEU A 104 16.00 -2.79 28.64
CA LEU A 104 16.17 -1.78 29.68
C LEU A 104 15.30 -2.12 30.89
N PRO A 105 15.76 -1.83 32.12
CA PRO A 105 14.92 -1.96 33.31
C PRO A 105 13.62 -1.16 33.16
N ASP A 106 12.49 -1.76 33.55
CA ASP A 106 11.18 -1.10 33.52
C ASP A 106 11.14 0.02 34.57
N THR A 107 11.52 1.22 34.13
CA THR A 107 11.63 2.42 34.97
C THR A 107 10.66 3.48 34.47
N GLY A 108 9.45 3.09 34.03
CA GLY A 108 8.32 3.94 33.63
C GLY A 108 8.55 4.83 32.39
N SER A 109 9.67 5.56 32.35
CA SER A 109 10.17 6.39 31.25
C SER A 109 10.78 5.60 30.08
N THR A 110 11.12 4.33 30.30
CA THR A 110 11.62 3.40 29.27
C THR A 110 10.50 2.74 28.48
N LYS A 111 9.29 2.65 29.04
CA LYS A 111 8.13 2.00 28.40
C LYS A 111 7.69 2.70 27.12
N ASP A 112 7.70 4.03 27.12
CA ASP A 112 7.35 4.84 25.94
C ASP A 112 8.48 4.92 24.90
N ARG A 113 9.71 4.53 25.27
CA ARG A 113 10.88 4.62 24.39
C ARG A 113 11.22 3.29 23.72
N GLY A 114 10.78 2.16 24.26
CA GLY A 114 11.13 0.83 23.76
C GLY A 114 12.59 0.44 24.03
N ASN A 115 12.87 -0.85 23.90
CA ASN A 115 14.23 -1.38 24.05
C ASN A 115 15.10 -0.93 22.88
N PRO A 116 16.34 -0.43 23.08
CA PRO A 116 17.19 0.02 21.98
C PRO A 116 17.84 -1.15 21.23
N LEU A 117 17.82 -1.07 19.90
CA LEU A 117 18.62 -1.92 19.02
C LEU A 117 20.10 -1.56 19.18
N VAL A 118 20.93 -2.55 19.50
CA VAL A 118 22.38 -2.38 19.69
C VAL A 118 23.19 -2.87 18.50
N ARG A 119 22.67 -3.86 17.75
CA ARG A 119 23.36 -4.47 16.61
C ARG A 119 22.37 -4.80 15.50
N VAL A 120 22.76 -4.56 14.25
CA VAL A 120 22.04 -4.98 13.04
C VAL A 120 22.82 -6.13 12.43
N ASP A 121 22.18 -7.29 12.31
CA ASP A 121 22.81 -8.51 11.79
C ASP A 121 22.47 -8.71 10.31
N THR A 122 21.22 -8.43 9.91
CA THR A 122 20.82 -8.46 8.50
C THR A 122 19.86 -7.32 8.15
N VAL A 123 19.87 -6.93 6.87
CA VAL A 123 18.94 -5.98 6.26
C VAL A 123 18.33 -6.64 5.03
N ASN A 124 17.03 -6.90 5.06
CA ASN A 124 16.30 -7.62 4.03
C ASN A 124 16.93 -8.98 3.68
N GLY A 125 17.43 -9.70 4.70
CA GLY A 125 18.11 -11.00 4.56
C GLY A 125 19.53 -10.93 4.01
N LEU A 126 20.06 -9.73 3.76
CA LEU A 126 21.44 -9.51 3.31
C LEU A 126 22.30 -8.98 4.44
N ASP A 127 23.62 -9.16 4.31
CA ASP A 127 24.59 -8.45 5.13
C ASP A 127 24.40 -6.91 5.00
N PRO A 128 24.48 -6.14 6.10
CA PRO A 128 24.22 -4.71 6.09
C PRO A 128 25.09 -3.89 5.11
N GLU A 129 26.35 -4.27 4.91
CA GLU A 129 27.24 -3.55 3.97
C GLU A 129 26.86 -3.82 2.51
N THR A 130 26.39 -5.04 2.23
CA THR A 130 25.86 -5.39 0.91
C THR A 130 24.53 -4.68 0.65
N ALA A 131 23.61 -4.73 1.63
CA ALA A 131 22.30 -4.09 1.52
C ALA A 131 22.41 -2.59 1.25
N LYS A 132 23.40 -1.91 1.83
CA LYS A 132 23.66 -0.48 1.64
C LYS A 132 23.91 -0.07 0.19
N ARG A 133 24.35 -0.99 -0.68
CA ARG A 133 24.64 -0.74 -2.10
C ARG A 133 23.42 -0.89 -3.01
N ARG A 134 22.27 -1.34 -2.48
CA ARG A 134 21.05 -1.55 -3.27
C ARG A 134 20.55 -0.22 -3.85
N PRO A 135 19.99 -0.21 -5.06
CA PRO A 135 19.49 1.02 -5.68
C PRO A 135 18.32 1.62 -4.90
N GLU A 136 17.99 2.86 -5.20
CA GLU A 136 16.78 3.51 -4.68
C GLU A 136 15.63 3.32 -5.65
N PHE A 137 14.48 2.87 -5.15
CA PHE A 137 13.31 2.53 -5.96
C PHE A 137 12.91 3.61 -6.98
N TYR A 138 12.90 4.89 -6.57
CA TYR A 138 12.51 5.99 -7.46
C TYR A 138 13.59 6.41 -8.47
N LYS A 139 14.83 5.93 -8.33
CA LYS A 139 15.91 6.14 -9.31
C LYS A 139 15.92 5.06 -10.40
N LEU A 140 15.15 3.99 -10.23
CA LEU A 140 15.05 2.91 -11.19
C LEU A 140 14.16 3.30 -12.39
N THR A 141 14.56 2.88 -13.59
CA THR A 141 13.81 3.13 -14.83
C THR A 141 12.49 2.37 -14.82
N ALA A 142 11.38 3.08 -14.90
CA ALA A 142 10.04 2.51 -14.94
C ALA A 142 9.62 2.19 -16.37
N LEU A 143 9.11 0.96 -16.57
CA LEU A 143 8.58 0.49 -17.84
C LEU A 143 7.08 0.16 -17.73
N TYR A 144 6.43 0.03 -18.88
CA TYR A 144 5.17 -0.70 -18.95
C TYR A 144 5.39 -2.16 -18.53
N PRO A 145 4.36 -2.84 -18.01
CA PRO A 145 4.41 -4.28 -17.81
C PRO A 145 4.76 -5.01 -19.12
N GLN A 146 5.78 -5.85 -19.08
CA GLN A 146 6.26 -6.61 -20.24
C GLN A 146 5.98 -8.11 -20.12
N GLU A 147 5.86 -8.61 -18.90
CA GLU A 147 5.54 -10.00 -18.60
C GLU A 147 4.15 -10.10 -17.98
N ARG A 148 3.37 -11.10 -18.38
CA ARG A 148 2.01 -11.35 -17.89
C ARG A 148 2.01 -12.30 -16.69
N PHE A 149 1.26 -11.96 -15.65
CA PHE A 149 0.75 -12.90 -14.67
C PHE A 149 -0.41 -13.68 -15.29
N ARG A 150 -0.15 -14.93 -15.71
CA ARG A 150 -1.20 -15.81 -16.20
C ARG A 150 -1.99 -16.33 -15.00
N LEU A 151 -3.29 -16.09 -14.96
CA LEU A 151 -4.09 -16.45 -13.79
C LEU A 151 -4.74 -17.83 -13.91
N GLU A 152 -5.02 -18.30 -15.12
CA GLU A 152 -5.49 -19.65 -15.39
C GLU A 152 -4.53 -20.71 -14.81
N HIS A 153 -5.04 -21.61 -13.96
CA HIS A 153 -4.23 -22.62 -13.26
C HIS A 153 -4.95 -23.96 -13.04
N GLY A 154 -5.90 -24.30 -13.93
CA GLY A 154 -6.68 -25.55 -13.85
C GLY A 154 -7.67 -25.62 -12.68
N SER A 155 -8.01 -24.48 -12.07
CA SER A 155 -9.07 -24.40 -11.06
C SER A 155 -10.45 -24.58 -11.69
N THR A 156 -11.39 -25.12 -10.90
CA THR A 156 -12.81 -25.16 -11.24
C THR A 156 -13.47 -23.78 -11.19
N ASP A 157 -12.86 -22.82 -10.47
CA ASP A 157 -13.30 -21.43 -10.48
C ASP A 157 -13.00 -20.80 -11.85
N PRO A 158 -14.02 -20.31 -12.58
CA PRO A 158 -13.82 -19.65 -13.87
C PRO A 158 -13.21 -18.25 -13.75
N THR A 159 -13.16 -17.64 -12.56
CA THR A 159 -12.73 -16.26 -12.33
C THR A 159 -11.35 -15.95 -12.93
N PRO A 160 -10.28 -16.74 -12.66
CA PRO A 160 -8.97 -16.48 -13.24
C PRO A 160 -8.97 -16.52 -14.78
N ARG A 161 -9.73 -17.45 -15.37
CA ARG A 161 -9.86 -17.60 -16.82
C ARG A 161 -10.59 -16.42 -17.45
N VAL A 162 -11.66 -15.92 -16.83
CA VAL A 162 -12.39 -14.73 -17.29
C VAL A 162 -11.47 -13.52 -17.25
N ILE A 163 -10.74 -13.29 -16.15
CA ILE A 163 -9.82 -12.15 -16.01
C ILE A 163 -8.73 -12.20 -17.07
N ASP A 164 -8.10 -13.36 -17.31
CA ASP A 164 -7.08 -13.53 -18.35
C ASP A 164 -7.58 -13.11 -19.76
N LEU A 165 -8.88 -13.26 -20.05
CA LEU A 165 -9.47 -12.93 -21.35
C LEU A 165 -9.89 -11.45 -21.48
N VAL A 166 -10.26 -10.77 -20.39
CA VAL A 166 -10.79 -9.39 -20.44
C VAL A 166 -9.84 -8.34 -19.87
N MET A 167 -9.01 -8.70 -18.90
CA MET A 167 -8.09 -7.81 -18.21
C MET A 167 -6.77 -8.54 -17.89
N PRO A 168 -5.92 -8.82 -18.88
CA PRO A 168 -4.63 -9.46 -18.65
C PRO A 168 -3.77 -8.62 -17.70
N ILE A 169 -3.22 -9.24 -16.64
CA ILE A 169 -2.45 -8.54 -15.61
C ILE A 169 -0.96 -8.73 -15.86
N GLY A 170 -0.19 -7.64 -15.87
CA GLY A 170 1.26 -7.70 -16.00
C GLY A 170 2.04 -7.54 -14.69
N LYS A 171 3.32 -7.92 -14.73
CA LYS A 171 4.33 -7.56 -13.73
C LYS A 171 4.57 -6.05 -13.75
N GLY A 172 4.24 -5.37 -12.67
CA GLY A 172 4.23 -3.91 -12.58
C GLY A 172 2.88 -3.22 -12.84
N GLN A 173 1.78 -3.97 -12.92
CA GLN A 173 0.45 -3.41 -13.23
C GLN A 173 -0.07 -2.52 -12.09
N ARG A 174 -0.79 -1.44 -12.45
CA ARG A 174 -1.60 -0.62 -11.55
C ARG A 174 -3.07 -0.88 -11.85
N ALA A 175 -3.64 -1.88 -11.19
CA ALA A 175 -5.01 -2.33 -11.47
C ALA A 175 -5.99 -1.84 -10.40
N LEU A 176 -7.21 -1.52 -10.84
CA LEU A 176 -8.36 -1.26 -9.98
C LEU A 176 -9.42 -2.32 -10.19
N ILE A 177 -9.89 -2.95 -9.11
CA ILE A 177 -11.11 -3.77 -9.10
C ILE A 177 -12.26 -2.87 -8.64
N VAL A 178 -13.05 -2.41 -9.59
CA VAL A 178 -14.16 -1.49 -9.36
C VAL A 178 -15.38 -2.31 -8.99
N SER A 179 -15.78 -2.27 -7.72
CA SER A 179 -16.82 -3.15 -7.20
C SER A 179 -17.89 -2.38 -6.45
N PRO A 180 -19.17 -2.56 -6.82
CA PRO A 180 -20.28 -2.30 -5.92
C PRO A 180 -20.19 -3.20 -4.67
N PRO A 181 -20.82 -2.80 -3.55
CA PRO A 181 -21.01 -3.70 -2.42
C PRO A 181 -21.70 -5.00 -2.85
N LYS A 182 -21.27 -6.14 -2.27
CA LYS A 182 -21.82 -7.49 -2.51
C LYS A 182 -21.68 -8.04 -3.94
N ALA A 183 -20.87 -7.43 -4.81
CA ALA A 183 -20.65 -7.93 -6.17
C ALA A 183 -19.59 -9.05 -6.30
N GLY A 184 -19.05 -9.56 -5.18
CA GLY A 184 -18.05 -10.64 -5.18
C GLY A 184 -16.59 -10.17 -5.17
N LYS A 185 -16.32 -8.93 -4.74
CA LYS A 185 -14.97 -8.34 -4.53
C LYS A 185 -13.97 -9.34 -3.92
N THR A 186 -14.32 -9.90 -2.77
CA THR A 186 -13.44 -10.78 -1.99
C THR A 186 -13.12 -12.08 -2.75
N MET A 187 -14.12 -12.66 -3.43
CA MET A 187 -13.93 -13.86 -4.26
C MET A 187 -12.93 -13.59 -5.39
N VAL A 188 -13.05 -12.44 -6.04
CA VAL A 188 -12.13 -12.04 -7.12
C VAL A 188 -10.70 -11.83 -6.59
N LEU A 189 -10.55 -11.14 -5.46
CA LEU A 189 -9.24 -10.95 -4.83
C LEU A 189 -8.58 -12.28 -4.44
N GLN A 190 -9.33 -13.20 -3.83
CA GLN A 190 -8.84 -14.53 -3.46
C GLN A 190 -8.47 -15.35 -4.70
N ALA A 191 -9.28 -15.29 -5.77
CA ALA A 191 -8.99 -15.98 -7.02
C ALA A 191 -7.68 -15.48 -7.65
N ILE A 192 -7.44 -14.17 -7.65
CA ILE A 192 -6.19 -13.56 -8.13
C ILE A 192 -5.01 -13.99 -7.24
N ALA A 193 -5.16 -13.87 -5.92
CA ALA A 193 -4.14 -14.25 -4.95
C ALA A 193 -3.67 -15.70 -5.14
N ASN A 194 -4.64 -16.64 -5.17
CA ASN A 194 -4.36 -18.06 -5.32
C ASN A 194 -3.77 -18.40 -6.69
N ALA A 195 -4.22 -17.73 -7.75
CA ALA A 195 -3.64 -17.88 -9.07
C ALA A 195 -2.17 -17.44 -9.10
N ILE A 196 -1.84 -16.30 -8.50
CA ILE A 196 -0.47 -15.78 -8.44
C ILE A 196 0.40 -16.70 -7.59
N SER A 197 -0.02 -17.09 -6.39
CA SER A 197 0.78 -17.99 -5.54
C SER A 197 1.06 -19.34 -6.21
N LYS A 198 0.14 -19.84 -7.06
CA LYS A 198 0.31 -21.12 -7.77
C LYS A 198 1.15 -21.01 -9.04
N ASN A 199 0.91 -19.99 -9.87
CA ASN A 199 1.57 -19.86 -11.16
C ASN A 199 2.89 -19.07 -11.09
N ASN A 200 3.06 -18.25 -10.06
CA ASN A 200 4.21 -17.39 -9.82
C ASN A 200 4.66 -17.47 -8.35
N PRO A 201 5.07 -18.66 -7.86
CA PRO A 201 5.50 -18.84 -6.47
C PRO A 201 6.75 -18.01 -6.11
N GLU A 202 7.48 -17.51 -7.10
CA GLU A 202 8.60 -16.58 -6.93
C GLU A 202 8.16 -15.16 -6.56
N ALA A 203 6.92 -14.78 -6.87
CA ALA A 203 6.39 -13.46 -6.56
C ALA A 203 6.06 -13.33 -5.08
N HIS A 204 6.48 -12.23 -4.46
CA HIS A 204 6.14 -11.94 -3.07
C HIS A 204 4.73 -11.35 -3.00
N LEU A 205 3.76 -12.16 -2.57
CA LEU A 205 2.36 -11.76 -2.43
C LEU A 205 2.10 -11.12 -1.06
N MET A 206 1.62 -9.88 -1.08
CA MET A 206 1.17 -9.13 0.09
C MET A 206 -0.31 -8.79 -0.05
N VAL A 207 -1.10 -9.01 0.99
CA VAL A 207 -2.51 -8.61 1.05
C VAL A 207 -2.67 -7.58 2.14
N VAL A 208 -3.08 -6.36 1.79
CA VAL A 208 -3.24 -5.24 2.71
C VAL A 208 -4.72 -4.95 2.88
N LEU A 209 -5.25 -5.23 4.06
CA LEU A 209 -6.65 -5.05 4.41
C LEU A 209 -6.80 -3.84 5.34
N VAL A 210 -7.57 -2.85 4.92
CA VAL A 210 -7.74 -1.57 5.62
C VAL A 210 -9.21 -1.33 5.91
N ASP A 211 -9.53 -1.07 7.18
CA ASP A 211 -10.89 -0.77 7.63
C ASP A 211 -11.89 -1.88 7.22
N GLU A 212 -11.42 -3.13 7.26
CA GLU A 212 -12.23 -4.31 6.96
C GLU A 212 -12.60 -5.08 8.24
N ARG A 213 -13.57 -5.98 8.12
CA ARG A 213 -14.08 -6.75 9.26
C ARG A 213 -13.12 -7.86 9.70
N PRO A 214 -12.97 -8.13 11.02
CA PRO A 214 -12.09 -9.19 11.52
C PRO A 214 -12.35 -10.58 10.92
N GLU A 215 -13.61 -10.93 10.66
CA GLU A 215 -13.97 -12.21 10.04
C GLU A 215 -13.49 -12.30 8.59
N GLU A 216 -13.50 -11.20 7.84
CA GLU A 216 -13.01 -11.14 6.46
C GLU A 216 -11.47 -11.19 6.43
N VAL A 217 -10.80 -10.59 7.42
CA VAL A 217 -9.35 -10.71 7.62
C VAL A 217 -8.97 -12.18 7.88
N THR A 218 -9.69 -12.84 8.78
CA THR A 218 -9.43 -14.26 9.11
C THR A 218 -9.65 -15.15 7.89
N ASP A 219 -10.70 -14.91 7.11
CA ASP A 219 -10.98 -15.64 5.87
C ASP A 219 -9.83 -15.49 4.85
N MET A 220 -9.32 -14.27 4.67
CA MET A 220 -8.19 -14.00 3.79
C MET A 220 -6.91 -14.70 4.26
N GLN A 221 -6.61 -14.66 5.55
CA GLN A 221 -5.44 -15.32 6.16
C GLN A 221 -5.45 -16.84 5.96
N ARG A 222 -6.63 -17.46 5.95
CA ARG A 222 -6.77 -18.90 5.76
C ARG A 222 -6.79 -19.31 4.29
N SER A 223 -7.25 -18.41 3.43
CA SER A 223 -7.51 -18.72 2.02
C SER A 223 -6.35 -18.37 1.08
N VAL A 224 -5.44 -17.49 1.49
CA VAL A 224 -4.34 -16.99 0.65
C VAL A 224 -2.98 -17.36 1.22
N GLN A 225 -2.12 -17.90 0.35
CA GLN A 225 -0.71 -18.13 0.65
C GLN A 225 0.10 -16.88 0.34
N GLY A 226 0.21 -15.99 1.31
CA GLY A 226 0.94 -14.74 1.22
C GLY A 226 1.01 -14.02 2.55
N GLU A 227 1.70 -12.89 2.57
CA GLU A 227 1.78 -12.03 3.74
C GLU A 227 0.50 -11.21 3.88
N VAL A 228 -0.29 -11.43 4.93
CA VAL A 228 -1.54 -10.68 5.17
C VAL A 228 -1.30 -9.61 6.25
N ILE A 229 -1.39 -8.35 5.83
CA ILE A 229 -1.31 -7.15 6.66
C ILE A 229 -2.74 -6.63 6.85
N ALA A 230 -3.20 -6.46 8.08
CA ALA A 230 -4.54 -5.97 8.34
C ALA A 230 -4.58 -4.88 9.42
N SER A 231 -5.42 -3.87 9.19
CA SER A 231 -5.89 -2.93 10.20
C SER A 231 -7.40 -2.90 10.13
N THR A 232 -8.05 -3.60 11.06
CA THR A 232 -9.51 -3.77 11.15
C THR A 232 -10.23 -2.46 11.48
N PHE A 233 -11.53 -2.37 11.18
CA PHE A 233 -12.35 -1.14 11.29
C PHE A 233 -12.44 -0.52 12.70
N ASP A 234 -12.08 -1.26 13.75
CA ASP A 234 -12.07 -0.82 15.14
C ASP A 234 -10.80 -0.01 15.51
N ARG A 235 -9.82 0.04 14.60
CA ARG A 235 -8.57 0.80 14.75
C ARG A 235 -8.75 2.26 14.34
N ARG A 236 -7.75 3.10 14.65
CA ARG A 236 -7.79 4.52 14.30
C ARG A 236 -7.41 4.74 12.83
N PRO A 237 -7.88 5.81 12.18
CA PRO A 237 -7.47 6.16 10.82
C PRO A 237 -5.94 6.30 10.63
N GLU A 238 -5.21 6.72 11.66
CA GLU A 238 -3.74 6.78 11.65
C GLU A 238 -3.09 5.39 11.56
N ASP A 239 -3.71 4.37 12.16
CA ASP A 239 -3.21 2.99 12.10
C ASP A 239 -3.39 2.42 10.68
N HIS A 240 -4.54 2.69 10.05
CA HIS A 240 -4.83 2.33 8.67
C HIS A 240 -3.80 2.89 7.69
N THR A 241 -3.53 4.19 7.79
CA THR A 241 -2.57 4.87 6.91
C THR A 241 -1.14 4.40 7.19
N THR A 242 -0.76 4.23 8.47
CA THR A 242 0.57 3.74 8.85
C THR A 242 0.84 2.32 8.33
N ALA A 243 -0.11 1.40 8.49
CA ALA A 243 0.02 0.02 8.01
C ALA A 243 0.19 -0.05 6.49
N ALA A 244 -0.66 0.68 5.75
CA ALA A 244 -0.61 0.71 4.28
C ALA A 244 0.68 1.35 3.75
N GLU A 245 1.14 2.45 4.36
CA GLU A 245 2.40 3.09 3.96
C GLU A 245 3.60 2.18 4.21
N LEU A 246 3.66 1.55 5.38
CA LEU A 246 4.78 0.69 5.75
C LEU A 246 4.81 -0.59 4.88
N ALA A 247 3.64 -1.17 4.55
CA ALA A 247 3.53 -2.28 3.60
C ALA A 247 4.09 -1.93 2.22
N ILE A 248 3.81 -0.72 1.73
CA ILE A 248 4.27 -0.29 0.40
C ILE A 248 5.75 0.11 0.41
N GLU A 249 6.27 0.64 1.51
CA GLU A 249 7.72 0.80 1.67
C GLU A 249 8.42 -0.56 1.71
N ARG A 250 7.87 -1.54 2.43
CA ARG A 250 8.38 -2.92 2.46
C ARG A 250 8.41 -3.55 1.06
N ALA A 251 7.32 -3.43 0.31
CA ALA A 251 7.25 -3.87 -1.07
C ALA A 251 8.34 -3.24 -1.93
N ARG A 252 8.58 -1.93 -1.80
CA ARG A 252 9.65 -1.23 -2.52
C ARG A 252 11.04 -1.74 -2.16
N ARG A 253 11.31 -2.05 -0.89
CA ARG A 253 12.60 -2.62 -0.47
C ARG A 253 12.86 -3.99 -1.11
N LEU A 254 11.82 -4.81 -1.28
CA LEU A 254 11.90 -6.10 -1.97
C LEU A 254 12.17 -5.92 -3.47
N VAL A 255 11.51 -4.96 -4.13
CA VAL A 255 11.75 -4.67 -5.56
C VAL A 255 13.16 -4.14 -5.82
N GLU A 256 13.72 -3.35 -4.89
CA GLU A 256 15.12 -2.91 -4.95
C GLU A 256 16.13 -4.07 -4.91
N GLN A 257 15.70 -5.26 -4.43
CA GLN A 257 16.47 -6.51 -4.47
C GLN A 257 16.17 -7.38 -5.69
N GLY A 258 15.42 -6.86 -6.67
CA GLY A 258 15.09 -7.57 -7.91
C GLY A 258 13.90 -8.51 -7.82
N ARG A 259 13.08 -8.44 -6.76
CA ARG A 259 11.90 -9.31 -6.60
C ARG A 259 10.67 -8.74 -7.29
N ASP A 260 9.85 -9.63 -7.83
CA ASP A 260 8.48 -9.32 -8.22
C ASP A 260 7.58 -9.34 -6.98
N VAL A 261 6.88 -8.23 -6.73
CA VAL A 261 6.01 -8.06 -5.56
C VAL A 261 4.61 -7.72 -6.03
N VAL A 262 3.61 -8.43 -5.51
CA VAL A 262 2.20 -8.16 -5.77
C VAL A 262 1.54 -7.72 -4.48
N VAL A 263 0.95 -6.53 -4.49
CA VAL A 263 0.16 -6.00 -3.37
C VAL A 263 -1.32 -5.98 -3.75
N LEU A 264 -2.11 -6.78 -3.04
CA LEU A 264 -3.57 -6.75 -3.11
C LEU A 264 -4.09 -5.82 -2.01
N LEU A 265 -4.62 -4.66 -2.39
CA LEU A 265 -5.08 -3.65 -1.43
C LEU A 265 -6.61 -3.62 -1.37
N ASP A 266 -7.15 -3.88 -0.19
CA ASP A 266 -8.59 -3.87 0.06
C ASP A 266 -8.92 -2.91 1.22
N SER A 267 -9.34 -1.67 0.97
CA SER A 267 -9.58 -1.03 -0.33
C SER A 267 -8.91 0.34 -0.43
N ILE A 268 -8.63 0.79 -1.66
CA ILE A 268 -8.11 2.15 -1.88
C ILE A 268 -9.14 3.21 -1.48
N THR A 269 -10.43 2.90 -1.59
CA THR A 269 -11.51 3.81 -1.17
C THR A 269 -11.50 4.03 0.33
N ARG A 270 -11.43 2.96 1.13
CA ARG A 270 -11.33 3.06 2.60
C ARG A 270 -10.04 3.73 3.04
N LEU A 271 -8.92 3.43 2.37
CA LEU A 271 -7.67 4.13 2.64
C LEU A 271 -7.78 5.63 2.35
N GLY A 272 -8.42 6.02 1.23
CA GLY A 272 -8.70 7.42 0.91
C GLY A 272 -9.55 8.12 1.96
N ARG A 273 -10.56 7.42 2.51
CA ARG A 273 -11.35 7.92 3.66
C ARG A 273 -10.49 8.13 4.90
N ALA A 274 -9.62 7.19 5.24
CA ALA A 274 -8.72 7.31 6.38
C ALA A 274 -7.81 8.53 6.24
N TYR A 275 -7.18 8.75 5.08
CA TYR A 275 -6.39 9.95 4.82
C TYR A 275 -7.21 11.24 4.93
N ASN A 276 -8.45 11.23 4.46
CA ASN A 276 -9.33 12.40 4.57
C ASN A 276 -9.69 12.74 6.02
N LEU A 277 -9.83 11.74 6.89
CA LEU A 277 -10.15 11.94 8.31
C LEU A 277 -8.97 12.51 9.10
N ILE A 278 -7.74 12.15 8.76
CA ILE A 278 -6.53 12.62 9.46
C ILE A 278 -6.00 13.95 8.92
N GLN A 279 -6.45 14.37 7.73
CA GLN A 279 -5.93 15.57 7.09
C GLN A 279 -6.36 16.81 7.91
N PRO A 280 -5.41 17.66 8.35
CA PRO A 280 -5.75 18.91 9.02
C PRO A 280 -6.59 19.78 8.08
N GLY A 281 -7.79 20.18 8.52
CA GLY A 281 -8.68 21.02 7.72
C GLY A 281 -8.00 22.32 7.28
N GLY A 282 -8.21 22.72 6.02
CA GLY A 282 -7.64 23.97 5.49
C GLY A 282 -7.33 23.96 3.99
N GLY A 283 -7.45 22.81 3.31
CA GLY A 283 -7.33 22.71 1.87
C GLY A 283 -8.62 23.11 1.12
N ARG A 284 -8.54 23.12 -0.22
CA ARG A 284 -9.75 23.17 -1.06
C ARG A 284 -10.47 21.83 -0.91
N THR A 285 -11.76 21.89 -0.62
CA THR A 285 -12.62 20.70 -0.53
C THR A 285 -13.29 20.45 -1.88
N LEU A 286 -13.21 19.22 -2.37
CA LEU A 286 -13.95 18.74 -3.53
C LEU A 286 -15.40 18.42 -3.14
N SER A 287 -16.22 18.13 -4.14
CA SER A 287 -17.55 17.57 -3.92
C SER A 287 -17.49 16.33 -3.01
N GLY A 288 -18.51 16.14 -2.16
CA GLY A 288 -18.53 15.01 -1.23
C GLY A 288 -17.63 15.15 0.00
N GLY A 289 -17.04 16.33 0.26
CA GLY A 289 -16.31 16.59 1.50
C GLY A 289 -14.87 16.07 1.52
N VAL A 290 -14.29 15.82 0.34
CA VAL A 290 -12.92 15.30 0.22
C VAL A 290 -11.92 16.46 0.14
N ASP A 291 -10.93 16.49 1.02
CA ASP A 291 -9.82 17.44 0.92
C ASP A 291 -8.90 17.05 -0.25
N THR A 292 -8.56 18.02 -1.09
CA THR A 292 -7.68 17.80 -2.26
C THR A 292 -6.31 17.23 -1.90
N ASN A 293 -5.77 17.56 -0.73
CA ASN A 293 -4.47 17.06 -0.28
C ASN A 293 -4.55 15.66 0.32
N ALA A 294 -5.71 15.26 0.84
CA ALA A 294 -5.91 13.95 1.45
C ALA A 294 -5.72 12.80 0.44
N LEU A 295 -5.99 13.05 -0.85
CA LEU A 295 -5.84 12.02 -1.89
C LEU A 295 -4.41 11.91 -2.43
N TYR A 296 -3.51 12.82 -2.09
CA TYR A 296 -2.13 12.80 -2.60
C TYR A 296 -1.36 11.54 -2.15
N PRO A 297 -1.31 11.18 -0.85
CA PRO A 297 -0.61 9.97 -0.40
C PRO A 297 -1.12 8.66 -1.04
N PRO A 298 -2.43 8.35 -1.07
CA PRO A 298 -2.90 7.11 -1.68
C PRO A 298 -2.74 7.10 -3.21
N LYS A 299 -2.74 8.26 -3.88
CA LYS A 299 -2.39 8.34 -5.31
C LYS A 299 -0.93 7.98 -5.55
N ARG A 300 -0.03 8.50 -4.72
CA ARG A 300 1.40 8.18 -4.79
C ARG A 300 1.64 6.70 -4.49
N LEU A 301 0.88 6.12 -3.57
CA LEU A 301 0.89 4.69 -3.27
C LEU A 301 0.53 3.86 -4.52
N LEU A 302 -0.64 4.11 -5.11
CA LEU A 302 -1.06 3.40 -6.33
C LEU A 302 -0.09 3.64 -7.51
N GLY A 303 0.39 4.87 -7.66
CA GLY A 303 1.38 5.27 -8.67
C GLY A 303 2.79 4.71 -8.45
N SER A 304 3.05 4.06 -7.31
CA SER A 304 4.32 3.37 -7.08
C SER A 304 4.43 2.10 -7.92
N ALA A 305 3.32 1.42 -8.25
CA ALA A 305 3.35 0.21 -9.04
C ALA A 305 3.88 0.46 -10.47
N ARG A 306 4.87 -0.34 -10.85
CA ARG A 306 5.66 -0.21 -12.07
C ARG A 306 6.50 -1.46 -12.30
N ASN A 307 6.79 -1.73 -13.57
CA ASN A 307 7.84 -2.66 -13.94
C ASN A 307 9.20 -1.92 -13.91
N ILE A 308 10.27 -2.59 -13.48
CA ILE A 308 11.61 -2.00 -13.46
C ILE A 308 12.50 -2.65 -14.53
N GLU A 309 13.16 -1.82 -15.33
CA GLU A 309 14.15 -2.28 -16.29
C GLU A 309 15.31 -3.01 -15.58
N ASN A 310 15.60 -4.26 -15.97
CA ASN A 310 16.63 -5.12 -15.37
C ASN A 310 16.47 -5.32 -13.85
N GLY A 311 15.25 -5.26 -13.34
CA GLY A 311 14.95 -5.42 -11.91
C GLY A 311 13.70 -6.27 -11.69
N GLY A 312 13.12 -6.15 -10.49
CA GLY A 312 11.83 -6.73 -10.18
C GLY A 312 10.68 -5.83 -10.60
N SER A 313 9.47 -6.13 -10.15
CA SER A 313 8.30 -5.32 -10.42
C SER A 313 7.45 -5.11 -9.17
N LEU A 314 6.76 -3.97 -9.11
CA LEU A 314 5.73 -3.72 -8.10
C LEU A 314 4.37 -3.71 -8.79
N THR A 315 3.57 -4.75 -8.61
CA THR A 315 2.17 -4.78 -9.02
C THR A 315 1.28 -4.39 -7.85
N ILE A 316 0.34 -3.48 -8.07
CA ILE A 316 -0.69 -3.12 -7.08
C ILE A 316 -2.05 -3.34 -7.72
N ILE A 317 -2.87 -4.18 -7.10
CA ILE A 317 -4.26 -4.43 -7.47
C ILE A 317 -5.10 -3.96 -6.30
N ALA A 318 -5.78 -2.83 -6.46
CA ALA A 318 -6.56 -2.25 -5.39
C ALA A 318 -8.05 -2.32 -5.69
N THR A 319 -8.87 -2.65 -4.70
CA THR A 319 -10.33 -2.57 -4.84
C THR A 319 -10.78 -1.13 -4.66
N ALA A 320 -11.74 -0.69 -5.47
CA ALA A 320 -12.38 0.61 -5.36
C ALA A 320 -13.89 0.40 -5.25
N LEU A 321 -14.49 0.94 -4.20
CA LEU A 321 -15.92 0.86 -3.97
C LEU A 321 -16.65 1.92 -4.81
N VAL A 322 -17.67 1.49 -5.53
CA VAL A 322 -18.58 2.35 -6.30
C VAL A 322 -20.04 2.06 -5.94
N GLU A 323 -20.96 2.92 -6.37
CA GLU A 323 -22.39 2.74 -6.13
C GLU A 323 -22.77 2.56 -4.64
N THR A 324 -21.99 3.15 -3.74
CA THR A 324 -22.20 3.09 -2.28
C THR A 324 -23.28 4.07 -1.79
N GLY A 325 -23.71 5.00 -2.67
CA GLY A 325 -24.55 6.14 -2.30
C GLY A 325 -23.76 7.32 -1.70
N SER A 326 -22.45 7.17 -1.50
CA SER A 326 -21.60 8.25 -0.99
C SER A 326 -20.96 9.05 -2.12
N GLN A 327 -21.21 10.36 -2.16
CA GLN A 327 -20.52 11.26 -3.10
C GLN A 327 -19.01 11.29 -2.87
N MET A 328 -18.57 11.08 -1.62
CA MET A 328 -17.15 10.97 -1.26
C MET A 328 -16.48 9.83 -2.01
N ASP A 329 -17.10 8.63 -2.02
CA ASP A 329 -16.54 7.45 -2.70
C ASP A 329 -16.48 7.65 -4.21
N THR A 330 -17.51 8.27 -4.80
CA THR A 330 -17.53 8.61 -6.22
C THR A 330 -16.35 9.50 -6.58
N VAL A 331 -16.11 10.57 -5.80
CA VAL A 331 -14.97 11.48 -6.04
C VAL A 331 -13.64 10.75 -5.84
N ILE A 332 -13.51 9.96 -4.79
CA ILE A 332 -12.30 9.15 -4.54
C ILE A 332 -12.01 8.22 -5.72
N PHE A 333 -13.02 7.53 -6.23
CA PHE A 333 -12.88 6.62 -7.37
C PHE A 333 -12.40 7.35 -8.62
N GLU A 334 -13.05 8.46 -9.00
CA GLU A 334 -12.68 9.24 -10.20
C GLU A 334 -11.22 9.72 -10.13
N GLU A 335 -10.75 10.12 -8.95
CA GLU A 335 -9.38 10.58 -8.73
C GLU A 335 -8.35 9.44 -8.89
N PHE A 336 -8.71 8.19 -8.58
CA PHE A 336 -7.83 7.03 -8.77
C PHE A 336 -7.92 6.39 -10.15
N LYS A 337 -9.07 6.50 -10.82
CA LYS A 337 -9.30 5.95 -12.17
C LYS A 337 -8.24 6.43 -13.17
N GLY A 338 -7.85 7.70 -13.09
CA GLY A 338 -6.78 8.27 -13.92
C GLY A 338 -5.36 7.78 -13.60
N THR A 339 -5.15 7.19 -12.43
CA THR A 339 -3.83 6.71 -11.96
C THR A 339 -3.57 5.26 -12.39
N GLY A 340 -4.62 4.44 -12.43
CA GLY A 340 -4.57 3.04 -12.87
C GLY A 340 -4.33 2.89 -14.37
N ASN A 341 -3.82 1.72 -14.78
CA ASN A 341 -3.67 1.32 -16.17
C ASN A 341 -4.38 -0.01 -16.50
N ALA A 342 -5.09 -0.61 -15.55
CA ALA A 342 -6.04 -1.69 -15.76
C ALA A 342 -7.26 -1.51 -14.85
N GLU A 343 -8.44 -1.90 -15.33
CA GLU A 343 -9.71 -1.81 -14.61
C GLU A 343 -10.49 -3.12 -14.79
N LEU A 344 -10.85 -3.78 -13.69
CA LEU A 344 -11.79 -4.89 -13.66
C LEU A 344 -13.06 -4.40 -12.98
N LYS A 345 -14.16 -4.32 -13.73
CA LYS A 345 -15.41 -3.82 -13.19
C LYS A 345 -16.35 -4.96 -12.84
N LEU A 346 -16.89 -4.94 -11.63
CA LEU A 346 -17.94 -5.86 -11.20
C LEU A 346 -19.31 -5.20 -11.33
N ASP A 347 -20.32 -5.96 -11.75
CA ASP A 347 -21.67 -5.48 -12.02
C ASP A 347 -22.67 -6.04 -11.00
N ARG A 348 -23.39 -5.13 -10.33
CA ARG A 348 -24.39 -5.48 -9.32
C ARG A 348 -25.55 -6.30 -9.91
N LYS A 349 -26.00 -6.00 -11.13
CA LYS A 349 -27.14 -6.69 -11.77
C LYS A 349 -26.80 -8.14 -12.09
N ILE A 350 -25.54 -8.41 -12.46
CA ILE A 350 -25.03 -9.77 -12.68
C ILE A 350 -24.99 -10.52 -11.33
N ALA A 351 -24.46 -9.87 -10.28
CA ALA A 351 -24.38 -10.45 -8.94
C ALA A 351 -25.75 -10.73 -8.31
N ASP A 352 -26.73 -9.83 -8.47
CA ASP A 352 -28.10 -9.98 -7.94
C ASP A 352 -28.81 -11.21 -8.52
N LYS A 353 -28.43 -11.64 -9.73
CA LYS A 353 -28.90 -12.87 -10.38
C LYS A 353 -28.07 -14.11 -10.04
N ARG A 354 -27.10 -13.98 -9.14
CA ARG A 354 -26.19 -15.05 -8.68
C ARG A 354 -25.31 -15.63 -9.80
N VAL A 355 -24.97 -14.83 -10.80
CA VAL A 355 -23.99 -15.19 -11.82
C VAL A 355 -22.62 -14.73 -11.35
N PHE A 356 -21.68 -15.66 -11.17
CA PHE A 356 -20.32 -15.37 -10.71
C PHE A 356 -19.27 -16.01 -11.63
N PRO A 357 -18.13 -15.32 -11.88
CA PRO A 357 -17.79 -13.97 -11.43
C PRO A 357 -18.67 -12.90 -12.07
N ALA A 358 -19.07 -11.89 -11.28
CA ALA A 358 -19.97 -10.83 -11.71
C ALA A 358 -19.22 -9.73 -12.47
N ILE A 359 -18.43 -10.08 -13.49
CA ILE A 359 -17.56 -9.17 -14.23
C ILE A 359 -18.30 -8.55 -15.42
N ASP A 360 -18.23 -7.23 -15.54
CA ASP A 360 -18.61 -6.47 -16.73
C ASP A 360 -17.51 -6.62 -17.78
N LEU A 361 -17.76 -7.45 -18.79
CA LEU A 361 -16.77 -7.81 -19.81
C LEU A 361 -16.41 -6.65 -20.75
N ASP A 362 -17.31 -5.69 -20.94
CA ASP A 362 -17.13 -4.58 -21.87
C ASP A 362 -16.34 -3.43 -21.22
N SER A 363 -16.67 -3.10 -19.97
CA SER A 363 -15.98 -2.04 -19.23
C SER A 363 -14.61 -2.45 -18.69
N SER A 364 -14.32 -3.76 -18.58
CA SER A 364 -13.05 -4.26 -18.06
C SER A 364 -11.96 -4.25 -19.13
N SER A 365 -10.79 -3.71 -18.81
CA SER A 365 -9.70 -3.58 -19.80
C SER A 365 -8.32 -3.36 -19.18
N THR A 366 -7.28 -3.64 -19.96
CA THR A 366 -5.90 -3.28 -19.65
C THR A 366 -5.32 -2.40 -20.74
N ARG A 367 -4.75 -1.25 -20.36
CA ARG A 367 -4.03 -0.40 -21.30
C ARG A 367 -2.77 -1.12 -21.76
N LYS A 368 -2.46 -1.02 -23.05
CA LYS A 368 -1.27 -1.63 -23.65
C LYS A 368 -1.24 -3.17 -23.53
N GLU A 369 -2.41 -3.82 -23.58
CA GLU A 369 -2.49 -5.28 -23.55
C GLU A 369 -1.76 -5.96 -24.71
N GLU A 370 -1.49 -5.25 -25.81
CA GLU A 370 -0.69 -5.75 -26.93
C GLU A 370 0.77 -6.08 -26.55
N ILE A 371 1.25 -5.57 -25.41
CA ILE A 371 2.57 -5.93 -24.85
C ILE A 371 2.50 -7.28 -24.11
N LEU A 372 1.33 -7.62 -23.54
CA LEU A 372 1.14 -8.76 -22.65
C LEU A 372 0.64 -10.02 -23.36
N LEU A 373 0.03 -9.86 -24.54
CA LEU A 373 -0.56 -10.93 -25.32
C LEU A 373 0.21 -11.11 -26.63
N ALA A 374 0.40 -12.37 -27.04
CA ALA A 374 0.96 -12.66 -28.36
C ALA A 374 0.04 -12.10 -29.46
N PRO A 375 0.56 -11.64 -30.61
CA PRO A 375 -0.26 -11.03 -31.66
C PRO A 375 -1.46 -11.88 -32.12
N ASP A 376 -1.25 -13.19 -32.28
CA ASP A 376 -2.31 -14.13 -32.67
C ASP A 376 -3.35 -14.33 -31.55
N GLU A 377 -2.89 -14.40 -30.29
CA GLU A 377 -3.78 -14.48 -29.11
C GLU A 377 -4.64 -13.23 -29.02
N LEU A 378 -4.04 -12.04 -29.15
CA LEU A 378 -4.70 -10.75 -29.10
C LEU A 378 -5.80 -10.62 -30.17
N ALA A 379 -5.48 -11.00 -31.42
CA ALA A 379 -6.44 -10.94 -32.52
C ALA A 379 -7.69 -11.78 -32.26
N VAL A 380 -7.51 -12.98 -31.68
CA VAL A 380 -8.62 -13.88 -31.34
C VAL A 380 -9.38 -13.39 -30.10
N VAL A 381 -8.69 -12.88 -29.07
CA VAL A 381 -9.32 -12.27 -27.90
C VAL A 381 -10.19 -11.07 -28.31
N HIS A 382 -9.73 -10.21 -29.20
CA HIS A 382 -10.53 -9.10 -29.72
C HIS A 382 -11.76 -9.57 -30.49
N LYS A 383 -11.65 -10.68 -31.23
CA LYS A 383 -12.80 -11.28 -31.91
C LYS A 383 -13.82 -11.83 -30.91
N LEU A 384 -13.36 -12.50 -29.84
CA LEU A 384 -14.21 -12.94 -28.75
C LEU A 384 -14.94 -11.76 -28.11
N ARG A 385 -14.22 -10.70 -27.72
CA ARG A 385 -14.80 -9.50 -27.10
C ARG A 385 -15.83 -8.83 -28.01
N ARG A 386 -15.55 -8.68 -29.31
CA ARG A 386 -16.52 -8.15 -30.29
C ARG A 386 -17.78 -9.00 -30.38
N ALA A 387 -17.66 -10.33 -30.35
CA ALA A 387 -18.82 -11.21 -30.39
C ALA A 387 -19.67 -11.09 -29.12
N LEU A 388 -19.03 -10.97 -27.94
CA LEU A 388 -19.70 -10.79 -26.66
C LEU A 388 -20.36 -9.41 -26.52
N GLY A 389 -19.77 -8.35 -27.10
CA GLY A 389 -20.34 -6.98 -27.06
C GLY A 389 -21.63 -6.79 -27.88
N THR A 390 -22.08 -7.82 -28.62
CA THR A 390 -23.37 -7.79 -29.34
C THR A 390 -24.58 -8.12 -28.47
N VAL A 391 -24.35 -8.59 -27.24
CA VAL A 391 -25.37 -8.88 -26.25
C VAL A 391 -25.17 -8.00 -25.02
N ASP A 392 -26.22 -7.88 -24.21
CA ASP A 392 -26.11 -7.21 -22.93
C ASP A 392 -25.10 -7.92 -22.02
N ASN A 393 -24.51 -7.18 -21.09
CA ASN A 393 -23.42 -7.66 -20.23
C ASN A 393 -23.75 -8.97 -19.50
N GLN A 394 -25.00 -9.15 -19.06
CA GLN A 394 -25.41 -10.36 -18.38
C GLN A 394 -25.43 -11.56 -19.34
N GLY A 395 -26.07 -11.41 -20.51
CA GLY A 395 -26.03 -12.44 -21.54
C GLY A 395 -24.62 -12.76 -22.02
N ALA A 396 -23.73 -11.76 -22.06
CA ALA A 396 -22.33 -11.91 -22.43
C ALA A 396 -21.55 -12.82 -21.45
N ILE A 397 -21.63 -12.55 -20.14
CA ILE A 397 -20.94 -13.37 -19.13
C ILE A 397 -21.50 -14.79 -19.08
N GLU A 398 -22.82 -14.99 -19.15
CA GLU A 398 -23.43 -16.32 -19.14
C GLU A 398 -22.96 -17.16 -20.34
N ARG A 399 -22.93 -16.55 -21.54
CA ARG A 399 -22.40 -17.20 -22.75
C ARG A 399 -20.92 -17.56 -22.61
N LEU A 400 -20.11 -16.65 -22.08
CA LEU A 400 -18.69 -16.91 -21.86
C LEU A 400 -18.50 -18.06 -20.87
N LEU A 401 -19.22 -18.07 -19.74
CA LEU A 401 -19.15 -19.14 -18.75
C LEU A 401 -19.55 -20.50 -19.34
N ASP A 402 -20.58 -20.54 -20.20
CA ASP A 402 -20.97 -21.78 -20.87
C ASP A 402 -19.92 -22.28 -21.88
N GLN A 403 -19.19 -21.39 -22.54
CA GLN A 403 -18.04 -21.77 -23.36
C GLN A 403 -16.85 -22.24 -22.51
N LEU A 404 -16.57 -21.59 -21.39
CA LEU A 404 -15.51 -21.98 -20.46
C LEU A 404 -15.78 -23.37 -19.86
N LYS A 405 -17.03 -23.72 -19.55
CA LYS A 405 -17.40 -25.08 -19.08
C LYS A 405 -17.14 -26.18 -20.11
N ARG A 406 -17.16 -25.84 -21.40
CA ARG A 406 -16.95 -26.80 -22.51
C ARG A 406 -15.48 -26.95 -22.90
N THR A 407 -14.57 -26.18 -22.29
CA THR A 407 -13.15 -26.14 -22.62
C THR A 407 -12.30 -26.27 -21.37
N GLN A 408 -11.20 -27.00 -21.45
CA GLN A 408 -10.28 -27.21 -20.34
C GLN A 408 -9.36 -25.99 -20.13
N SER A 409 -9.13 -25.20 -21.19
CA SER A 409 -8.26 -24.02 -21.10
C SER A 409 -8.69 -22.84 -21.97
N ASN A 410 -8.20 -21.65 -21.67
CA ASN A 410 -8.35 -20.47 -22.50
C ASN A 410 -7.69 -20.66 -23.87
N ALA A 411 -6.57 -21.38 -23.94
CA ALA A 411 -5.93 -21.71 -25.22
C ALA A 411 -6.87 -22.53 -26.12
N GLU A 412 -7.52 -23.56 -25.56
CA GLU A 412 -8.51 -24.38 -26.29
C GLU A 412 -9.71 -23.53 -26.74
N LEU A 413 -10.26 -22.69 -25.86
CA LEU A 413 -11.36 -21.79 -26.20
C LEU A 413 -10.99 -20.86 -27.37
N LEU A 414 -9.82 -20.21 -27.31
CA LEU A 414 -9.36 -19.31 -28.35
C LEU A 414 -9.13 -20.06 -29.67
N MET A 415 -8.60 -21.29 -29.65
CA MET A 415 -8.48 -22.12 -30.86
C MET A 415 -9.83 -22.40 -31.52
N LEU A 416 -10.88 -22.71 -30.75
CA LEU A 416 -12.23 -22.93 -31.29
C LEU A 416 -12.78 -21.66 -31.94
N ILE A 417 -12.59 -20.51 -31.31
CA ILE A 417 -13.05 -19.21 -31.83
C ILE A 417 -12.29 -18.81 -33.10
N ALA A 418 -10.98 -19.10 -33.16
CA ALA A 418 -10.17 -18.85 -34.35
C ALA A 418 -10.71 -19.66 -35.54
N ARG A 419 -10.96 -20.96 -35.36
CA ARG A 419 -11.52 -21.85 -36.40
C ARG A 419 -12.90 -21.42 -36.86
N ALA A 420 -13.78 -21.01 -35.94
CA ALA A 420 -15.16 -20.66 -36.24
C ALA A 420 -15.34 -19.42 -37.16
N GLY A 421 -14.35 -18.55 -37.33
CA GLY A 421 -14.45 -17.45 -38.30
C GLY A 421 -13.56 -17.60 -39.54
N ASN A 422 -12.88 -18.72 -39.69
CA ASN A 422 -12.22 -19.10 -40.95
C ASN A 422 -13.11 -20.01 -41.81
N GLN A 423 -14.33 -20.31 -41.37
CA GLN A 423 -15.33 -20.98 -42.21
C GLN A 423 -15.96 -19.94 -43.14
N PRO A 424 -15.86 -20.08 -44.48
CA PRO A 424 -16.58 -19.22 -45.40
C PRO A 424 -18.09 -19.39 -45.16
N ARG A 425 -18.80 -18.26 -45.09
CA ARG A 425 -20.27 -18.23 -45.01
C ARG A 425 -20.91 -18.81 -46.26
#